data_AF-A0AAP7DH13-F1
#
_entry.id   AF-A0AAP7DH13-F1
#
_cell.length_a   1.000
_cell.length_b   1.000
_cell.length_c   1.000
_cell.angle_alpha   90.00
_cell.angle_beta   90.00
_cell.angle_gamma   90.00
#
_symmetry.space_group_name_H-M   'P 1'
#
loop_
_entity.id
_entity.type
_entity.pdbx_description
1 polymer ?
#
loop_
_entity_poly.entity_id
_entity_poly.type
_entity_poly.pdbx_seq_one_letter_code
_entity_poly.pdbx_strand_id
1 'polypeptide(L)'
;MNQTTDFDRYVTETVRQAASPTLTSIVTWITHIGSSRVVVPLAGILIILLAFVFKRRWDAMSLLTASLGGALVNEGLKLCFRRARPDWEHWVVEHGYSFPSGHSMVSTAFFGMIGYLIWVHLKEQGKPAGYVLVLTALLIICIGLSRIYLGVHYVTDVLGGFTAGAIWLLFTIMAMQWLRDRK
;
A
#
# COMPACT_ATOMS: atom_id res chain seq x y z
N MET A 1 -22.98 -14.03 -0.24
CA MET A 1 -22.31 -15.30 -0.64
C MET A 1 -20.96 -15.30 0.05
N ASN A 2 -20.81 -16.07 1.15
CA ASN A 2 -19.55 -16.19 1.89
C ASN A 2 -18.54 -16.93 1.02
N GLN A 3 -17.74 -16.20 0.24
CA GLN A 3 -16.59 -16.75 -0.47
C GLN A 3 -15.35 -16.64 0.44
N THR A 4 -15.38 -17.37 1.55
CA THR A 4 -14.14 -17.79 2.21
C THR A 4 -13.71 -19.04 1.47
N THR A 5 -12.63 -18.97 0.69
CA THR A 5 -12.10 -20.17 0.05
C THR A 5 -11.49 -21.07 1.13
N ASP A 6 -11.52 -22.40 0.94
CA ASP A 6 -10.82 -23.33 1.84
C ASP A 6 -9.33 -22.94 1.98
N PHE A 7 -8.78 -22.36 0.92
CA PHE A 7 -7.45 -21.76 0.91
C PHE A 7 -7.28 -20.61 1.91
N ASP A 8 -8.20 -19.63 1.93
CA ASP A 8 -8.12 -18.51 2.88
C ASP A 8 -8.21 -18.99 4.35
N ARG A 9 -9.03 -20.02 4.62
CA ARG A 9 -9.13 -20.63 5.94
C ARG A 9 -7.84 -21.36 6.33
N TYR A 10 -7.30 -22.17 5.43
CA TYR A 10 -6.04 -22.89 5.64
C TYR A 10 -4.87 -21.94 5.97
N VAL A 11 -4.74 -20.85 5.21
CA VAL A 11 -3.69 -19.84 5.46
C VAL A 11 -3.89 -19.20 6.83
N THR A 12 -5.12 -18.83 7.18
CA THR A 12 -5.42 -18.19 8.47
C THR A 12 -5.11 -19.11 9.65
N GLU A 13 -5.50 -20.38 9.58
CA GLU A 13 -5.22 -21.36 10.64
C GLU A 13 -3.71 -21.58 10.80
N THR A 14 -2.99 -21.72 9.69
CA THR A 14 -1.53 -21.88 9.69
C THR A 14 -0.84 -20.68 10.34
N VAL A 15 -1.25 -19.47 9.99
CA VAL A 15 -0.68 -18.24 10.55
C VAL A 15 -0.98 -18.12 12.05
N ARG A 16 -2.19 -18.50 12.48
CA ARG A 16 -2.57 -18.49 13.90
C ARG A 16 -1.79 -19.50 14.73
N GLN A 17 -1.48 -20.68 14.19
CA GLN A 17 -0.65 -21.65 14.90
C GLN A 17 0.78 -21.16 15.14
N ALA A 18 1.31 -20.33 14.24
CA ALA A 18 2.63 -19.71 14.37
C ALA A 18 2.63 -18.42 15.21
N ALA A 19 1.47 -17.95 15.68
CA ALA A 19 1.35 -16.67 16.36
C ALA A 19 1.95 -16.69 17.77
N SER A 20 2.62 -15.60 18.12
CA SER A 20 3.15 -15.37 19.47
C SER A 20 2.97 -13.89 19.84
N PRO A 21 2.92 -13.52 21.14
CA PRO A 21 2.79 -12.12 21.55
C PRO A 21 3.86 -11.20 20.94
N THR A 22 5.10 -11.68 20.86
CA THR A 22 6.22 -10.95 20.24
C THR A 22 6.01 -10.75 18.74
N LEU A 23 5.67 -11.82 18.01
CA LEU A 23 5.41 -11.73 16.58
C LEU A 23 4.22 -10.81 16.29
N THR A 24 3.13 -10.95 17.04
CA THR A 24 1.95 -10.08 16.90
C THR A 24 2.30 -8.62 17.15
N SER A 25 3.16 -8.32 18.12
CA SER A 25 3.62 -6.95 18.37
C SER A 25 4.43 -6.38 17.19
N ILE A 26 5.36 -7.17 16.63
CA ILE A 26 6.16 -6.78 15.46
C ILE A 26 5.25 -6.56 14.24
N VAL A 27 4.33 -7.48 13.97
CA VAL A 27 3.40 -7.40 12.85
C VAL A 27 2.45 -6.20 13.00
N THR A 28 2.00 -5.92 14.23
CA THR A 28 1.17 -4.75 14.53
C THR A 28 1.95 -3.45 14.26
N TRP A 29 3.21 -3.37 14.67
CA TRP A 29 4.08 -2.24 14.32
C TRP A 29 4.24 -2.06 12.81
N ILE A 30 4.46 -3.15 12.07
CA ILE A 30 4.57 -3.10 10.59
C ILE A 30 3.28 -2.60 9.96
N THR A 31 2.10 -3.12 10.38
CA THR A 31 0.84 -2.67 9.79
C THR A 31 0.57 -1.18 10.06
N HIS A 32 1.04 -0.64 11.18
CA HIS A 32 0.84 0.78 11.51
C HIS A 32 1.53 1.70 10.49
N ILE A 33 2.65 1.30 9.91
CA ILE A 33 3.35 2.05 8.86
C ILE A 33 2.42 2.28 7.65
N GLY A 34 1.63 1.27 7.28
CA GLY A 34 0.66 1.35 6.19
C GLY A 34 -0.70 1.95 6.56
N SER A 35 -0.88 2.37 7.82
CA SER A 35 -2.16 2.92 8.28
C SER A 35 -2.37 4.35 7.78
N SER A 36 -3.64 4.73 7.55
CA SER A 36 -3.99 6.11 7.15
C SER A 36 -3.49 7.15 8.15
N ARG A 37 -3.45 6.80 9.45
CA ARG A 37 -2.93 7.66 10.53
C ARG A 37 -1.46 8.04 10.34
N VAL A 38 -0.67 7.20 9.66
CA VAL A 38 0.76 7.45 9.38
C VAL A 38 0.94 7.97 7.95
N VAL A 39 0.30 7.31 6.97
CA VAL A 39 0.48 7.61 5.55
C VAL A 39 -0.02 9.00 5.20
N VAL A 40 -1.19 9.43 5.69
CA VAL A 40 -1.77 10.74 5.36
C VAL A 40 -0.88 11.91 5.81
N PRO A 41 -0.47 12.02 7.09
CA PRO A 41 0.39 13.13 7.51
C PRO A 41 1.76 13.06 6.84
N LEU A 42 2.34 11.86 6.68
CA LEU A 42 3.63 11.71 6.01
C LEU A 42 3.56 12.15 4.54
N ALA A 43 2.51 11.76 3.81
CA ALA A 43 2.27 12.21 2.45
C ALA A 43 2.14 13.74 2.40
N GLY A 44 1.35 14.34 3.29
CA GLY A 44 1.19 15.80 3.36
C GLY A 44 2.52 16.53 3.56
N ILE A 45 3.34 16.07 4.51
CA ILE A 45 4.68 16.64 4.78
C ILE A 45 5.56 16.52 3.53
N LEU A 46 5.66 15.33 2.94
CA LEU A 46 6.51 15.11 1.76
C LEU A 46 6.06 15.92 0.55
N ILE A 47 4.75 16.03 0.30
CA ILE A 47 4.20 16.83 -0.79
C ILE A 47 4.54 18.32 -0.57
N ILE A 48 4.38 18.84 0.65
CA ILE A 48 4.74 20.23 0.98
C ILE A 48 6.24 20.47 0.77
N LEU A 49 7.09 19.58 1.28
CA LEU A 49 8.54 19.68 1.12
C LEU A 49 8.94 19.65 -0.37
N LEU A 50 8.42 18.69 -1.14
CA LEU A 50 8.70 18.57 -2.57
C LEU A 50 8.24 19.81 -3.34
N ALA A 51 7.02 20.30 -3.09
CA ALA A 51 6.45 21.44 -3.81
C ALA A 51 7.14 22.77 -3.47
N PHE A 52 7.34 23.04 -2.18
CA PHE A 52 7.68 24.38 -1.70
C PHE A 52 9.14 24.55 -1.27
N VAL A 53 9.78 23.50 -0.75
CA VAL A 53 11.18 23.56 -0.30
C VAL A 53 12.11 23.15 -1.44
N PHE A 54 11.90 21.96 -2.01
CA PHE A 54 12.73 21.44 -3.10
C PHE A 54 12.33 21.95 -4.48
N LYS A 55 11.20 22.66 -4.60
CA LYS A 55 10.64 23.19 -5.86
C LYS A 55 10.43 22.12 -6.95
N ARG A 56 10.24 20.87 -6.54
CA ARG A 56 9.97 19.69 -7.38
C ARG A 56 8.47 19.48 -7.54
N ARG A 57 7.81 20.44 -8.21
CA ARG A 57 6.34 20.45 -8.38
C ARG A 57 5.79 19.17 -9.00
N TRP A 58 6.50 18.59 -9.97
CA TRP A 58 6.07 17.36 -10.65
C TRP A 58 6.16 16.15 -9.73
N ASP A 59 7.20 16.02 -8.92
CA ASP A 59 7.34 14.95 -7.92
C ASP A 59 6.23 15.05 -6.85
N ALA A 60 5.95 16.27 -6.39
CA ALA A 60 4.86 16.53 -5.44
C ALA A 60 3.49 16.14 -6.02
N MET A 61 3.22 16.51 -7.27
CA MET A 61 1.98 16.12 -7.97
C MET A 61 1.90 14.60 -8.18
N SER A 62 3.01 13.94 -8.52
CA SER A 62 3.04 12.48 -8.69
C SER A 62 2.73 11.78 -7.37
N LEU A 63 3.31 12.24 -6.26
CA LEU A 63 3.06 11.69 -4.94
C LEU A 63 1.63 11.95 -4.47
N LEU A 64 1.08 13.15 -4.73
CA LEU A 64 -0.31 13.48 -4.44
C LEU A 64 -1.26 12.57 -5.23
N THR A 65 -1.07 12.42 -6.54
CA THR A 65 -1.92 11.58 -7.40
C THR A 65 -1.83 10.10 -7.01
N ALA A 66 -0.62 9.60 -6.73
CA ALA A 66 -0.43 8.23 -6.29
C ALA A 66 -1.14 7.96 -4.95
N SER A 67 -0.99 8.84 -3.96
CA SER A 67 -1.55 8.67 -2.62
C SER A 67 -3.06 8.93 -2.57
N LEU A 68 -3.50 10.15 -2.87
CA LEU A 68 -4.91 10.53 -2.79
C LEU A 68 -5.74 9.78 -3.84
N GLY A 69 -5.26 9.73 -5.08
CA GLY A 69 -5.95 8.99 -6.13
C GLY A 69 -6.00 7.49 -5.83
N GLY A 70 -4.93 6.90 -5.30
CA GLY A 70 -4.91 5.50 -4.90
C GLY A 70 -5.92 5.18 -3.80
N ALA A 71 -6.06 6.07 -2.82
CA ALA A 71 -7.08 5.95 -1.77
C ALA A 71 -8.51 6.07 -2.32
N LEU A 72 -8.76 7.03 -3.22
CA LEU A 72 -10.08 7.21 -3.85
C LEU A 72 -10.47 6.02 -4.73
N VAL A 73 -9.53 5.48 -5.50
CA VAL A 73 -9.77 4.28 -6.30
C VAL A 73 -10.01 3.07 -5.40
N ASN A 74 -9.28 2.93 -4.28
CA ASN A 74 -9.53 1.85 -3.31
C ASN A 74 -10.95 1.90 -2.76
N GLU A 75 -11.41 3.06 -2.32
CA GLU A 75 -12.77 3.22 -1.80
C GLU A 75 -13.83 3.01 -2.90
N GLY A 76 -13.59 3.48 -4.12
CA GLY A 76 -14.44 3.17 -5.28
C GLY A 76 -14.56 1.66 -5.51
N LEU A 77 -13.44 0.93 -5.54
CA LEU A 77 -13.43 -0.52 -5.72
C LEU A 77 -14.16 -1.23 -4.56
N LYS A 78 -13.97 -0.78 -3.31
CA LYS A 78 -14.70 -1.32 -2.17
C LYS A 78 -16.21 -1.17 -2.32
N LEU A 79 -16.68 -0.01 -2.77
CA LEU A 79 -18.09 0.25 -3.02
C LEU A 79 -18.65 -0.56 -4.19
N CYS A 80 -17.82 -0.91 -5.17
CA CYS A 80 -18.19 -1.78 -6.30
C CYS A 80 -18.31 -3.25 -5.88
N PHE A 81 -17.30 -3.80 -5.19
CA PHE A 81 -17.26 -5.23 -4.85
C PHE A 81 -18.01 -5.60 -3.57
N ARG A 82 -18.05 -4.68 -2.59
CA ARG A 82 -18.76 -4.82 -1.31
C ARG A 82 -18.52 -6.15 -0.59
N ARG A 83 -17.31 -6.69 -0.71
CA ARG A 83 -16.95 -7.97 -0.08
C ARG A 83 -16.95 -7.82 1.45
N ALA A 84 -17.66 -8.69 2.13
CA ALA A 84 -17.62 -8.77 3.59
C ALA A 84 -16.20 -9.14 4.07
N ARG A 85 -15.84 -8.71 5.28
CA ARG A 85 -14.60 -9.11 5.95
C ARG A 85 -14.69 -10.56 6.43
N PRO A 86 -13.54 -11.21 6.69
CA PRO A 86 -13.56 -12.52 7.30
C PRO A 86 -14.31 -12.54 8.64
N ASP A 87 -14.99 -13.65 8.91
CA ASP A 87 -15.87 -13.87 10.07
C ASP A 87 -15.16 -14.47 11.30
N TRP A 88 -13.85 -14.72 11.19
CA TRP A 88 -13.02 -15.12 12.32
C TRP A 88 -12.57 -13.93 13.18
N GLU A 89 -11.96 -14.22 14.33
CA GLU A 89 -11.43 -13.21 15.26
C GLU A 89 -10.45 -12.24 14.56
N HIS A 90 -10.57 -10.93 14.83
CA HIS A 90 -9.62 -9.93 14.33
C HIS A 90 -8.73 -9.44 15.48
N TRP A 91 -7.42 -9.38 15.26
CA TRP A 91 -6.47 -8.85 16.26
C TRP A 91 -6.29 -7.33 16.16
N VAL A 92 -6.92 -6.69 15.18
CA VAL A 92 -7.05 -5.23 15.07
C VAL A 92 -8.45 -4.87 14.55
N VAL A 93 -8.93 -3.69 14.93
CA VAL A 93 -10.23 -3.19 14.46
C VAL A 93 -10.06 -2.52 13.11
N GLU A 94 -10.91 -2.90 12.15
CA GLU A 94 -10.98 -2.29 10.83
C GLU A 94 -12.44 -2.22 10.37
N HIS A 95 -12.81 -1.12 9.70
CA HIS A 95 -14.18 -0.87 9.27
C HIS A 95 -14.33 -0.98 7.74
N GLY A 96 -15.59 -1.02 7.27
CA GLY A 96 -15.92 -1.07 5.84
C GLY A 96 -15.64 -2.42 5.16
N TYR A 97 -15.71 -2.42 3.84
CA TYR A 97 -15.54 -3.63 3.00
C TYR A 97 -14.09 -4.14 2.95
N SER A 98 -13.96 -5.45 2.73
CA SER A 98 -12.67 -6.15 2.73
C SER A 98 -11.87 -5.98 1.44
N PHE A 99 -12.55 -6.08 0.29
CA PHE A 99 -11.87 -6.09 -1.01
C PHE A 99 -11.91 -4.71 -1.70
N PRO A 100 -10.79 -4.22 -2.25
CA PRO A 100 -9.42 -4.69 -2.02
C PRO A 100 -8.83 -4.12 -0.71
N SER A 101 -7.79 -4.77 -0.17
CA SER A 101 -7.10 -4.31 1.03
C SER A 101 -6.54 -2.89 0.84
N GLY A 102 -7.01 -1.95 1.66
CA GLY A 102 -6.57 -0.55 1.61
C GLY A 102 -5.10 -0.39 2.03
N HIS A 103 -4.67 -1.12 3.07
CA HIS A 103 -3.26 -1.12 3.49
C HIS A 103 -2.35 -1.62 2.36
N SER A 104 -2.75 -2.66 1.63
CA SER A 104 -1.97 -3.20 0.51
C SER A 104 -1.96 -2.24 -0.68
N MET A 105 -3.12 -1.75 -1.10
CA MET A 105 -3.27 -0.89 -2.28
C MET A 105 -2.62 0.48 -2.10
N VAL A 106 -2.95 1.18 -1.01
CA VAL A 106 -2.43 2.52 -0.75
C VAL A 106 -0.93 2.47 -0.43
N SER A 107 -0.44 1.45 0.28
CA SER A 107 1.01 1.28 0.48
C SER A 107 1.75 1.04 -0.83
N THR A 108 1.18 0.24 -1.74
CA THR A 108 1.77 0.02 -3.07
C THR A 108 1.87 1.32 -3.84
N ALA A 109 0.81 2.13 -3.87
CA ALA A 109 0.82 3.41 -4.57
C ALA A 109 1.76 4.42 -3.91
N PHE A 110 1.69 4.59 -2.58
CA PHE A 110 2.44 5.60 -1.85
C PHE A 110 3.93 5.26 -1.70
N PHE A 111 4.27 4.13 -1.08
CA PHE A 111 5.68 3.74 -0.90
C PHE A 111 6.33 3.36 -2.22
N GLY A 112 5.57 2.82 -3.17
CA GLY A 112 6.06 2.57 -4.52
C GLY A 112 6.42 3.86 -5.25
N MET A 113 5.60 4.92 -5.13
CA MET A 113 5.94 6.23 -5.70
C MET A 113 7.16 6.86 -5.02
N ILE A 114 7.26 6.76 -3.69
CA ILE A 114 8.47 7.21 -2.95
C ILE A 114 9.71 6.46 -3.45
N GLY A 115 9.64 5.14 -3.53
CA GLY A 115 10.74 4.30 -4.01
C GLY A 115 11.15 4.63 -5.44
N TYR A 116 10.17 4.84 -6.33
CA TYR A 116 10.39 5.27 -7.71
C TYR A 116 11.08 6.64 -7.78
N LEU A 117 10.60 7.64 -7.04
CA LEU A 117 11.20 8.98 -7.03
C LEU A 117 12.65 8.93 -6.53
N ILE A 118 12.90 8.25 -5.41
CA ILE A 118 14.27 8.09 -4.88
C ILE A 118 15.15 7.38 -5.91
N TRP A 119 14.64 6.32 -6.55
CA TRP A 119 15.38 5.57 -7.56
C TRP A 119 15.78 6.44 -8.76
N VAL A 120 14.84 7.23 -9.30
CA VAL A 120 15.11 8.16 -10.42
C VAL A 120 16.19 9.17 -10.02
N HIS A 121 16.05 9.82 -8.86
CA HIS A 121 17.00 10.85 -8.42
C HIS A 121 18.40 10.30 -8.13
N LEU A 122 18.52 9.09 -7.58
CA LEU A 122 19.82 8.44 -7.39
C LEU A 122 20.45 8.04 -8.73
N LYS A 123 19.64 7.54 -9.68
CA LYS A 123 20.11 7.17 -11.01
C LYS A 123 20.62 8.39 -11.79
N GLU A 124 19.93 9.53 -11.70
CA GLU A 124 20.37 10.81 -12.29
C GLU A 124 21.71 11.28 -11.71
N GLN A 125 22.02 10.90 -10.47
CA GLN A 125 23.32 11.16 -9.81
C GLN A 125 24.39 10.09 -10.09
N GLY A 126 24.10 9.08 -10.93
CA GLY A 126 25.02 7.98 -11.24
C GLY A 126 25.24 7.00 -10.07
N LYS A 127 24.38 7.01 -9.05
CA LYS A 127 24.49 6.13 -7.88
C LYS A 127 23.75 4.81 -8.11
N PRO A 128 24.23 3.68 -7.55
CA PRO A 128 23.45 2.45 -7.54
C PRO A 128 22.14 2.69 -6.78
N ALA A 129 21.01 2.29 -7.37
CA ALA A 129 19.69 2.61 -6.82
C ALA A 129 18.72 1.41 -6.78
N GLY A 130 19.09 0.27 -7.37
CA GLY A 130 18.21 -0.90 -7.47
C GLY A 130 17.73 -1.44 -6.11
N TYR A 131 18.56 -1.31 -5.07
CA TYR A 131 18.20 -1.72 -3.71
C TYR A 131 16.98 -0.97 -3.15
N VAL A 132 16.74 0.27 -3.58
CA VAL A 132 15.59 1.07 -3.12
C VAL A 132 14.27 0.43 -3.56
N LEU A 133 14.21 -0.08 -4.79
CA LEU A 133 13.03 -0.77 -5.32
C LEU A 133 12.77 -2.08 -4.56
N VAL A 134 13.84 -2.82 -4.22
CA VAL A 134 13.72 -4.05 -3.43
C VAL A 134 13.24 -3.74 -2.01
N LEU A 135 13.82 -2.76 -1.33
CA LEU A 135 13.43 -2.40 0.04
C LEU A 135 11.97 -1.90 0.10
N THR A 136 11.56 -1.08 -0.86
CA THR A 136 10.17 -0.60 -0.91
C THR A 136 9.19 -1.73 -1.24
N ALA A 137 9.53 -2.63 -2.16
CA ALA A 137 8.71 -3.82 -2.42
C ALA A 137 8.59 -4.72 -1.19
N LEU A 138 9.68 -4.97 -0.47
CA LEU A 138 9.67 -5.76 0.77
C LEU A 138 8.78 -5.10 1.83
N LEU A 139 8.88 -3.78 2.03
CA LEU A 139 8.01 -3.04 2.95
C LEU A 139 6.53 -3.22 2.58
N ILE A 140 6.17 -3.04 1.31
CA ILE A 140 4.79 -3.19 0.81
C ILE A 140 4.27 -4.61 1.06
N ILE A 141 5.09 -5.62 0.75
CA ILE A 141 4.75 -7.03 0.97
C ILE A 141 4.52 -7.29 2.46
N CYS A 142 5.43 -6.84 3.34
CA CYS A 142 5.29 -7.00 4.79
C CYS A 142 4.02 -6.33 5.31
N ILE A 143 3.66 -5.14 4.82
CA ILE A 143 2.41 -4.47 5.18
C ILE A 143 1.20 -5.30 4.73
N GLY A 144 1.19 -5.83 3.52
CA GLY A 144 0.07 -6.68 3.06
C GLY A 144 -0.06 -7.98 3.85
N LEU A 145 1.05 -8.69 4.08
CA LEU A 145 1.08 -9.92 4.87
C LEU A 145 0.61 -9.69 6.31
N SER A 146 0.92 -8.53 6.89
CA SER A 146 0.43 -8.16 8.22
C SER A 146 -1.10 -8.18 8.32
N ARG A 147 -1.83 -7.87 7.24
CA ARG A 147 -3.29 -7.84 7.23
C ARG A 147 -3.91 -9.24 7.22
N ILE A 148 -3.24 -10.19 6.59
CA ILE A 148 -3.62 -11.62 6.64
C ILE A 148 -3.36 -12.13 8.06
N TYR A 149 -2.19 -11.83 8.62
CA TYR A 149 -1.82 -12.25 9.97
C TYR A 149 -2.79 -11.73 11.04
N LEU A 150 -3.18 -10.45 10.96
CA LEU A 150 -4.10 -9.84 11.92
C LEU A 150 -5.56 -10.23 11.69
N GLY A 151 -5.84 -11.04 10.66
CA GLY A 151 -7.15 -11.64 10.41
C GLY A 151 -8.18 -10.72 9.75
N VAL A 152 -7.83 -9.52 9.35
CA VAL A 152 -8.81 -8.53 8.85
C VAL A 152 -9.09 -8.60 7.35
N HIS A 153 -8.28 -9.35 6.59
CA HIS A 153 -8.35 -9.45 5.14
C HIS A 153 -8.05 -10.88 4.67
N TYR A 154 -8.72 -11.30 3.61
CA TYR A 154 -8.41 -12.52 2.88
C TYR A 154 -7.12 -12.35 2.07
N VAL A 155 -6.48 -13.46 1.68
CA VAL A 155 -5.26 -13.42 0.84
C VAL A 155 -5.55 -12.72 -0.48
N THR A 156 -6.71 -13.02 -1.06
CA THR A 156 -7.20 -12.43 -2.31
C THR A 156 -7.46 -10.92 -2.19
N ASP A 157 -7.82 -10.39 -1.02
CA ASP A 157 -7.96 -8.94 -0.81
C ASP A 157 -6.61 -8.23 -0.86
N VAL A 158 -5.58 -8.86 -0.30
CA VAL A 158 -4.21 -8.36 -0.28
C VAL A 158 -3.59 -8.41 -1.68
N LEU A 159 -3.74 -9.53 -2.39
CA LEU A 159 -3.29 -9.67 -3.78
C LEU A 159 -4.02 -8.68 -4.69
N GLY A 160 -5.34 -8.56 -4.58
CA GLY A 160 -6.13 -7.58 -5.33
C GLY A 160 -5.70 -6.15 -5.02
N GLY A 161 -5.36 -5.86 -3.76
CA GLY A 161 -4.78 -4.57 -3.35
C GLY A 161 -3.43 -4.30 -3.99
N PHE A 162 -2.51 -5.27 -4.00
CA PHE A 162 -1.22 -5.14 -4.68
C PHE A 162 -1.38 -4.92 -6.18
N THR A 163 -2.22 -5.70 -6.85
CA THR A 163 -2.46 -5.57 -8.29
C THR A 163 -3.08 -4.22 -8.64
N ALA A 164 -4.17 -3.82 -7.98
CA ALA A 164 -4.81 -2.54 -8.22
C ALA A 164 -3.89 -1.36 -7.89
N GLY A 165 -3.11 -1.47 -6.80
CA GLY A 165 -2.13 -0.47 -6.41
C GLY A 165 -0.98 -0.34 -7.41
N ALA A 166 -0.49 -1.46 -7.95
CA ALA A 166 0.55 -1.46 -8.98
C ALA A 166 0.06 -0.86 -10.30
N ILE A 167 -1.15 -1.21 -10.73
CA ILE A 167 -1.79 -0.61 -11.92
C ILE A 167 -1.91 0.90 -11.74
N TRP A 168 -2.43 1.36 -10.59
CA TRP A 168 -2.57 2.78 -10.29
C TRP A 168 -1.22 3.51 -10.24
N LEU A 169 -0.21 2.89 -9.63
CA LEU A 169 1.15 3.43 -9.55
C LEU A 169 1.75 3.60 -10.95
N LEU A 170 1.73 2.56 -11.78
CA LEU A 170 2.27 2.59 -13.14
C LEU A 170 1.53 3.63 -14.00
N PHE A 171 0.19 3.66 -13.92
CA PHE A 171 -0.61 4.68 -14.57
C PHE A 171 -0.18 6.09 -14.15
N THR A 172 -0.02 6.32 -12.85
CA THR A 172 0.42 7.63 -12.33
C THR A 172 1.80 7.99 -12.83
N ILE A 173 2.77 7.07 -12.79
CA ILE A 173 4.13 7.30 -13.30
C ILE A 173 4.08 7.71 -14.78
N MET A 174 3.41 6.91 -15.62
CA MET A 174 3.33 7.15 -17.06
C MET A 174 2.62 8.47 -17.39
N ALA A 175 1.48 8.73 -16.75
CA ALA A 175 0.71 9.96 -16.97
C ALA A 175 1.51 11.20 -16.56
N MET A 176 2.20 11.15 -15.41
CA MET A 176 2.98 12.28 -14.90
C MET A 176 4.25 12.54 -15.71
N GLN A 177 4.92 11.49 -16.19
CA GLN A 177 6.05 11.62 -17.12
C GLN A 177 5.58 12.26 -18.44
N TRP A 178 4.50 11.76 -19.04
CA TRP A 178 3.95 12.31 -20.26
C TRP A 178 3.52 13.78 -20.12
N LEU A 179 2.91 14.15 -18.98
CA LEU A 179 2.56 15.54 -18.69
C LEU A 179 3.79 16.44 -18.49
N ARG A 180 4.87 15.89 -17.92
CA ARG A 180 6.14 16.60 -17.71
C ARG A 180 6.85 16.88 -19.03
N ASP A 181 6.91 15.89 -19.92
CA ASP A 181 7.65 15.97 -21.19
C ASP A 181 6.96 16.89 -22.22
N ARG A 182 5.68 17.24 -21.99
CA ARG A 182 4.91 18.17 -22.82
C ARG A 182 5.03 19.64 -22.41
N LYS A 183 5.74 19.96 -21.33
CA LYS A 183 5.99 21.35 -20.88
C LYS A 183 7.44 21.72 -21.09
#